data_AF-A0A8J4S753-F1
#
_entry.id   AF-A0A8J4S753-F1
#
_cell.length_a   1.000
_cell.length_b   1.000
_cell.length_c   1.000
_cell.angle_alpha   90.00
_cell.angle_beta   90.00
_cell.angle_gamma   90.00
#
_symmetry.space_group_name_H-M   'P 1'
#
loop_
_entity.id
_entity.type
_entity.pdbx_description
1 polymer ?
#
loop_
_entity_poly.entity_id
_entity_poly.type
_entity_poly.pdbx_seq_one_letter_code
_entity_poly.pdbx_strand_id
1 'polypeptide(L)'
;MAEQLAACARQLFEGVSGSDEQRAANSWLMQFQVSDQAWGAALQLLEQPPKDAATQQNLTAPELVAMQILRLKTQQEWRQISLQQRQIVRQTLLKLLEATCISDGGLSARLVNAGVAAQRQQKSAAVLAEILGAIPLQILASERLWTKEEMLDMLNVFQAESEEVMKAVQMILSNMPEEQSNALRCLEGWIIGCVPAHETFGLNAAHLFSRGLMDVLFNIAVSDSEEQSQLLLACSAHKDIDVVQPTLEIWFFFLEESSSQNEISLELFGDASQEQIVTVLSRLVNSLVDHCKYPQSFVDTQQVSSDDPEIEAIVTLRREIADTLLSLFSKWPGGPGKPKGDYVSCVMGMSQMLSDSKDVAMIDALFFLLSYLVELFDVVSSDSESEEDQIPLDVPASVISGITR
;
A
#
# COMPACT_ATOMS: atom_id res chain seq x y z
N MET A 1 37.86 -5.54 -26.73
CA MET A 1 36.49 -4.99 -26.76
C MET A 1 36.06 -4.41 -25.43
N ALA A 2 36.16 -5.13 -24.30
CA ALA A 2 35.82 -4.60 -22.97
C ALA A 2 36.58 -3.29 -22.62
N GLU A 3 37.89 -3.22 -22.90
CA GLU A 3 38.68 -2.00 -22.67
C GLU A 3 38.19 -0.80 -23.52
N GLN A 4 37.83 -1.05 -24.78
CA GLN A 4 37.30 -0.01 -25.68
C GLN A 4 35.91 0.46 -25.22
N LEU A 5 35.08 -0.48 -24.73
CA LEU A 5 33.79 -0.16 -24.13
C LEU A 5 33.97 0.71 -22.88
N ALA A 6 34.90 0.36 -21.98
CA ALA A 6 35.20 1.17 -20.81
C ALA A 6 35.71 2.57 -21.19
N ALA A 7 36.61 2.68 -22.16
CA ALA A 7 37.11 3.97 -22.63
C ALA A 7 36.00 4.86 -23.20
N CYS A 8 35.10 4.30 -24.02
CA CYS A 8 33.97 5.04 -24.58
C CYS A 8 32.95 5.44 -23.51
N ALA A 9 32.69 4.56 -22.53
CA ALA A 9 31.81 4.86 -21.39
C ALA A 9 32.35 6.05 -20.57
N ARG A 10 33.65 6.05 -20.27
CA ARG A 10 34.28 7.19 -19.58
C ARG A 10 34.21 8.46 -20.41
N GLN A 11 34.50 8.40 -21.70
CA GLN A 11 34.42 9.59 -22.56
C GLN A 11 32.99 10.15 -22.63
N LEU A 12 31.96 9.30 -22.50
CA LEU A 12 30.57 9.72 -22.48
C LEU A 12 30.21 10.47 -21.18
N PHE A 13 30.59 9.94 -20.02
CA PHE A 13 30.16 10.47 -18.71
C PHE A 13 31.15 11.45 -18.06
N GLU A 14 32.45 11.23 -18.25
CA GLU A 14 33.54 11.99 -17.64
C GLU A 14 34.20 12.98 -18.65
N GLY A 15 33.88 12.86 -19.94
CA GLY A 15 34.43 13.71 -21.00
C GLY A 15 33.80 15.11 -21.08
N VAL A 16 34.43 16.00 -21.85
CA VAL A 16 33.92 17.37 -22.05
C VAL A 16 32.60 17.34 -22.80
N SER A 17 31.56 17.91 -22.19
CA SER A 17 30.21 17.92 -22.76
C SER A 17 30.17 18.63 -24.13
N GLY A 18 29.56 17.98 -25.13
CA GLY A 18 29.42 18.51 -26.48
C GLY A 18 30.65 18.35 -27.38
N SER A 19 31.76 17.82 -26.84
CA SER A 19 32.99 17.56 -27.60
C SER A 19 32.76 16.56 -28.74
N ASP A 20 33.61 16.63 -29.77
CA ASP A 20 33.59 15.68 -30.88
C ASP A 20 33.92 14.27 -30.38
N GLU A 21 34.78 14.13 -29.37
CA GLU A 21 35.15 12.87 -28.74
C GLU A 21 33.98 12.25 -27.96
N GLN A 22 33.21 13.06 -27.22
CA GLN A 22 31.99 12.57 -26.55
C GLN A 22 30.93 12.11 -27.56
N ARG A 23 30.73 12.88 -28.64
CA ARG A 23 29.79 12.50 -29.73
C ARG A 23 30.23 11.23 -30.46
N ALA A 24 31.53 11.08 -30.72
CA ALA A 24 32.10 9.88 -31.33
C ALA A 24 31.94 8.65 -30.41
N ALA A 25 32.23 8.80 -29.10
CA ALA A 25 32.03 7.75 -28.10
C ALA A 25 30.56 7.32 -28.01
N ASN A 26 29.63 8.28 -27.96
CA ASN A 26 28.20 7.98 -27.96
C ASN A 26 27.76 7.24 -29.23
N SER A 27 28.20 7.71 -30.40
CA SER A 27 27.87 7.08 -31.69
C SER A 27 28.39 5.64 -31.76
N TRP A 28 29.61 5.40 -31.28
CA TRP A 28 30.18 4.06 -31.20
C TRP A 28 29.40 3.17 -30.24
N LEU A 29 29.04 3.67 -29.05
CA LEU A 29 28.25 2.90 -28.07
C LEU A 29 26.87 2.49 -28.62
N MET A 30 26.20 3.39 -29.34
CA MET A 30 24.89 3.12 -29.96
C MET A 30 24.97 2.03 -31.04
N GLN A 31 26.08 1.94 -31.77
CA GLN A 31 26.34 0.86 -32.73
C GLN A 31 26.81 -0.43 -32.04
N PHE A 32 27.62 -0.29 -30.99
CA PHE A 32 28.21 -1.43 -30.30
C PHE A 32 27.16 -2.22 -29.53
N GLN A 33 26.21 -1.56 -28.86
CA GLN A 33 25.21 -2.22 -28.01
C GLN A 33 24.33 -3.25 -28.75
N VAL A 34 24.16 -3.11 -30.06
CA VAL A 34 23.39 -4.06 -30.90
C VAL A 34 24.26 -5.19 -31.49
N SER A 35 25.58 -5.15 -31.28
CA SER A 35 26.50 -6.16 -31.82
C SER A 35 26.57 -7.41 -30.94
N ASP A 36 26.85 -8.58 -31.51
CA ASP A 36 27.00 -9.83 -30.74
C ASP A 36 28.13 -9.75 -29.70
N GLN A 37 29.19 -9.00 -30.01
CA GLN A 37 30.35 -8.83 -29.15
C GLN A 37 30.02 -8.06 -27.86
N ALA A 38 28.92 -7.32 -27.83
CA ALA A 38 28.50 -6.57 -26.66
C ALA A 38 28.13 -7.45 -25.48
N TRP A 39 27.62 -8.67 -25.71
CA TRP A 39 27.36 -9.65 -24.64
C TRP A 39 28.63 -9.95 -23.83
N GLY A 40 29.68 -10.38 -24.53
CA GLY A 40 30.94 -10.76 -23.90
C GLY A 40 31.66 -9.57 -23.25
N ALA A 41 31.67 -8.42 -23.92
CA ALA A 41 32.34 -7.23 -23.40
C ALA A 41 31.65 -6.67 -22.14
N ALA A 42 30.32 -6.64 -22.10
CA ALA A 42 29.58 -6.16 -20.94
C ALA A 42 29.71 -7.12 -19.75
N LEU A 43 29.60 -8.44 -19.97
CA LEU A 43 29.82 -9.43 -18.92
C LEU A 43 31.24 -9.36 -18.35
N GLN A 44 32.25 -9.24 -19.22
CA GLN A 44 33.65 -9.12 -18.80
C GLN A 44 33.88 -7.86 -17.93
N LEU A 45 33.29 -6.72 -18.30
CA LEU A 45 33.41 -5.50 -17.50
C LEU A 45 32.74 -5.60 -16.13
N LEU A 46 31.65 -6.34 -16.01
CA LEU A 46 30.97 -6.51 -14.73
C LEU A 46 31.63 -7.56 -13.84
N GLU A 47 32.24 -8.60 -14.42
CA GLU A 47 33.03 -9.57 -13.68
C GLU A 47 34.38 -8.99 -13.21
N GLN A 48 34.96 -8.09 -14.01
CA GLN A 48 36.22 -7.43 -13.71
C GLN A 48 36.10 -5.92 -13.95
N PRO A 49 35.49 -5.19 -12.99
CA PRO A 49 35.33 -3.76 -13.12
C PRO A 49 36.66 -3.04 -13.29
N PRO A 50 36.78 -2.14 -14.28
CA PRO A 50 37.99 -1.37 -14.45
C PRO A 50 38.13 -0.42 -13.26
N LYS A 51 39.34 -0.38 -12.69
CA LYS A 51 39.63 0.43 -11.50
C LYS A 51 40.32 1.73 -11.88
N ASP A 52 40.02 2.77 -11.13
CA ASP A 52 40.77 4.00 -11.19
C ASP A 52 42.20 3.77 -10.69
N ALA A 53 43.19 4.23 -11.46
CA ALA A 53 44.60 3.99 -11.15
C ALA A 53 45.06 4.70 -9.86
N ALA A 54 44.43 5.83 -9.50
CA ALA A 54 44.79 6.65 -8.35
C ALA A 54 44.05 6.20 -7.08
N THR A 55 42.75 5.90 -7.17
CA THR A 55 41.93 5.56 -5.99
C THR A 55 41.75 4.07 -5.77
N GLN A 56 42.10 3.23 -6.76
CA GLN A 56 41.83 1.78 -6.78
C GLN A 56 40.35 1.42 -6.62
N GLN A 57 39.45 2.40 -6.74
CA GLN A 57 37.99 2.20 -6.74
C GLN A 57 37.53 1.80 -8.13
N ASN A 58 36.41 1.08 -8.20
CA ASN A 58 35.80 0.74 -9.47
C ASN A 58 35.29 2.01 -10.18
N LEU A 59 35.44 2.04 -11.50
CA LEU A 59 34.91 3.11 -12.33
C LEU A 59 33.42 2.89 -12.59
N THR A 60 32.59 3.80 -12.09
CA THR A 60 31.13 3.71 -12.16
C THR A 60 30.58 3.81 -13.58
N ALA A 61 31.15 4.67 -14.43
CA ALA A 61 30.64 4.88 -15.79
C ALA A 61 30.69 3.62 -16.68
N PRO A 62 31.82 2.88 -16.74
CA PRO A 62 31.87 1.58 -17.41
C PRO A 62 30.89 0.54 -16.87
N GLU A 63 30.70 0.47 -15.56
CA GLU A 63 29.74 -0.45 -14.93
C GLU A 63 28.30 -0.13 -15.36
N LEU A 64 27.89 1.14 -15.31
CA LEU A 64 26.54 1.58 -15.71
C LEU A 64 26.26 1.28 -17.18
N VAL A 65 27.23 1.55 -18.08
CA VAL A 65 27.08 1.26 -19.50
C VAL A 65 26.99 -0.24 -19.75
N ALA A 66 27.81 -1.06 -19.06
CA ALA A 66 27.75 -2.50 -19.18
C ALA A 66 26.40 -3.07 -18.67
N MET A 67 25.87 -2.57 -17.56
CA MET A 67 24.54 -2.93 -17.06
C MET A 67 23.43 -2.54 -18.04
N GLN A 68 23.50 -1.34 -18.62
CA GLN A 68 22.52 -0.86 -19.59
C GLN A 68 22.56 -1.67 -20.89
N ILE A 69 23.75 -2.03 -21.38
CA ILE A 69 23.90 -2.92 -22.53
C ILE A 69 23.26 -4.28 -22.21
N LEU A 70 23.60 -4.90 -21.07
CA LEU A 70 23.00 -6.18 -20.70
C LEU A 70 21.48 -6.10 -20.61
N ARG A 71 20.93 -5.05 -19.99
CA ARG A 71 19.48 -4.81 -19.94
C ARG A 71 18.87 -4.76 -21.34
N LEU A 72 19.46 -4.00 -22.25
CA LEU A 72 18.97 -3.89 -23.63
C LEU A 72 19.02 -5.25 -24.34
N LYS A 73 20.15 -5.96 -24.22
CA LYS A 73 20.34 -7.25 -24.90
C LYS A 73 19.40 -8.32 -24.33
N THR A 74 19.17 -8.36 -23.02
CA THR A 74 18.21 -9.30 -22.42
C THR A 74 16.77 -8.95 -22.79
N GLN A 75 16.42 -7.70 -22.96
CA GLN A 75 15.07 -7.33 -23.43
C GLN A 75 14.85 -7.72 -24.90
N GLN A 76 15.86 -7.57 -25.77
CA GLN A 76 15.69 -7.68 -27.22
C GLN A 76 16.09 -9.05 -27.79
N GLU A 77 17.14 -9.67 -27.25
CA GLU A 77 17.80 -10.83 -27.86
C GLU A 77 17.72 -12.10 -27.00
N TRP A 78 17.04 -12.08 -25.84
CA TRP A 78 17.03 -13.22 -24.90
C TRP A 78 16.59 -14.54 -25.53
N ARG A 79 15.64 -14.49 -26.46
CA ARG A 79 15.17 -15.67 -27.20
C ARG A 79 16.22 -16.23 -28.16
N GLN A 80 17.15 -15.41 -28.62
CA GLN A 80 18.14 -15.74 -29.64
C GLN A 80 19.45 -16.29 -29.05
N ILE A 81 19.71 -16.03 -27.77
CA ILE A 81 20.90 -16.54 -27.08
C ILE A 81 20.71 -17.99 -26.59
N SER A 82 21.83 -18.73 -26.54
CA SER A 82 21.86 -20.13 -26.10
C SER A 82 21.53 -20.29 -24.61
N LEU A 83 21.07 -21.49 -24.21
CA LEU A 83 20.83 -21.82 -22.80
C LEU A 83 22.06 -21.60 -21.91
N GLN A 84 23.25 -21.92 -22.43
CA GLN A 84 24.51 -21.71 -21.71
C GLN A 84 24.79 -20.22 -21.47
N GLN A 85 24.57 -19.37 -22.47
CA GLN A 85 24.71 -17.92 -22.32
C GLN A 85 23.68 -17.36 -21.34
N ARG A 86 22.43 -17.84 -21.36
CA ARG A 86 21.40 -17.45 -20.37
C ARG A 86 21.83 -17.79 -18.94
N GLN A 87 22.45 -18.96 -18.74
CA GLN A 87 22.97 -19.35 -17.43
C GLN A 87 24.13 -18.45 -16.98
N ILE A 88 25.05 -18.09 -17.88
CA ILE A 88 26.15 -17.16 -17.56
C ILE A 88 25.58 -15.81 -17.17
N VAL A 89 24.70 -15.22 -18.00
CA VAL A 89 24.06 -13.93 -17.71
C VAL A 89 23.34 -13.96 -16.37
N ARG A 90 22.56 -15.03 -16.10
CA ARG A 90 21.89 -15.22 -14.81
C ARG A 90 22.90 -15.26 -13.66
N GLN A 91 23.97 -16.06 -13.76
CA GLN A 91 24.97 -16.17 -12.70
C GLN A 91 25.72 -14.86 -12.47
N THR A 92 26.08 -14.13 -13.53
CA THR A 92 26.76 -12.84 -13.41
C THR A 92 25.84 -11.81 -12.75
N LEU A 93 24.57 -11.71 -13.17
CA LEU A 93 23.60 -10.82 -12.51
C LEU A 93 23.37 -11.22 -11.05
N LEU A 94 23.22 -12.51 -10.76
CA LEU A 94 23.08 -13.00 -9.39
C LEU A 94 24.31 -12.71 -8.53
N LYS A 95 25.53 -12.81 -9.08
CA LYS A 95 26.77 -12.43 -8.39
C LYS A 95 26.89 -10.93 -8.15
N LEU A 96 26.46 -10.10 -9.10
CA LEU A 96 26.40 -8.65 -8.92
C LEU A 96 25.40 -8.29 -7.83
N LEU A 97 24.24 -8.94 -7.85
CA LEU A 97 23.23 -8.83 -6.81
C LEU A 97 23.75 -9.32 -5.46
N GLU A 98 24.52 -10.41 -5.40
CA GLU A 98 25.16 -10.89 -4.17
C GLU A 98 26.26 -9.94 -3.67
N ALA A 99 27.00 -9.30 -4.59
CA ALA A 99 27.99 -8.29 -4.26
C ALA A 99 27.34 -7.01 -3.69
N THR A 100 26.10 -6.70 -4.09
CA THR A 100 25.29 -5.60 -3.53
C THR A 100 24.43 -6.03 -2.33
N CYS A 101 24.07 -7.31 -2.22
CA CYS A 101 23.16 -7.90 -1.22
C CYS A 101 23.77 -9.19 -0.65
N ILE A 102 24.25 -9.17 0.59
CA ILE A 102 25.04 -10.30 1.12
C ILE A 102 24.24 -11.61 1.27
N SER A 103 24.79 -12.67 0.68
CA SER A 103 24.66 -14.14 0.92
C SER A 103 23.61 -14.98 0.17
N ASP A 104 23.92 -16.28 0.14
CA ASP A 104 23.85 -17.22 -0.98
C ASP A 104 22.53 -18.05 -1.04
N GLY A 105 22.21 -18.59 -2.22
CA GLY A 105 21.06 -19.51 -2.45
C GLY A 105 19.94 -18.97 -3.34
N GLY A 106 19.36 -19.76 -4.26
CA GLY A 106 18.48 -19.30 -5.38
C GLY A 106 17.22 -18.49 -5.00
N LEU A 107 16.56 -17.87 -5.99
CA LEU A 107 15.59 -16.75 -5.86
C LEU A 107 14.56 -16.86 -4.70
N SER A 108 13.90 -18.00 -4.49
CA SER A 108 12.94 -18.15 -3.37
C SER A 108 13.63 -18.26 -2.00
N ALA A 109 14.76 -18.99 -1.93
CA ALA A 109 15.61 -19.01 -0.73
C ALA A 109 16.30 -17.65 -0.50
N ARG A 110 16.51 -16.87 -1.56
CA ARG A 110 17.12 -15.55 -1.55
C ARG A 110 16.16 -14.47 -1.05
N LEU A 111 14.87 -14.54 -1.35
CA LEU A 111 13.85 -13.66 -0.75
C LEU A 111 13.73 -13.89 0.75
N VAL A 112 13.69 -15.16 1.17
CA VAL A 112 13.65 -15.57 2.58
C VAL A 112 14.95 -15.20 3.32
N ASN A 113 16.12 -15.48 2.71
CA ASN A 113 17.42 -15.12 3.30
C ASN A 113 17.72 -13.62 3.24
N ALA A 114 17.23 -12.89 2.23
CA ALA A 114 17.35 -11.44 2.17
C ALA A 114 16.44 -10.76 3.21
N GLY A 115 15.27 -11.34 3.54
CA GLY A 115 14.49 -10.93 4.70
C GLY A 115 15.28 -11.04 6.02
N VAL A 116 16.07 -12.11 6.16
CA VAL A 116 16.95 -12.34 7.32
C VAL A 116 18.27 -11.53 7.25
N ALA A 117 18.78 -11.24 6.06
CA ALA A 117 20.01 -10.46 5.84
C ALA A 117 19.77 -8.94 5.79
N ALA A 118 18.54 -8.49 5.51
CA ALA A 118 18.13 -7.10 5.58
C ALA A 118 18.27 -6.55 7.00
N GLN A 119 18.10 -7.40 8.03
CA GLN A 119 18.47 -7.07 9.41
C GLN A 119 19.96 -6.71 9.60
N ARG A 120 20.85 -7.08 8.68
CA ARG A 120 22.30 -6.89 8.80
C ARG A 120 22.86 -5.75 7.94
N GLN A 121 22.22 -5.38 6.81
CA GLN A 121 22.69 -4.28 5.94
C GLN A 121 21.54 -3.55 5.22
N GLN A 122 21.31 -2.31 5.62
CA GLN A 122 20.30 -1.38 5.11
C GLN A 122 20.33 -1.18 3.58
N LYS A 123 21.52 -1.09 2.97
CA LYS A 123 21.69 -0.94 1.51
C LYS A 123 21.17 -2.14 0.71
N SER A 124 21.19 -3.34 1.29
CA SER A 124 20.70 -4.55 0.63
C SER A 124 19.18 -4.59 0.56
N ALA A 125 18.50 -4.01 1.57
CA ALA A 125 17.05 -3.86 1.57
C ALA A 125 16.58 -2.88 0.50
N ALA A 126 17.30 -1.76 0.32
CA ALA A 126 17.05 -0.79 -0.75
C ALA A 126 17.06 -1.44 -2.13
N VAL A 127 18.15 -2.15 -2.44
CA VAL A 127 18.34 -2.83 -3.73
C VAL A 127 17.29 -3.92 -3.95
N LEU A 128 16.94 -4.67 -2.90
CA LEU A 128 15.88 -5.67 -2.99
C LEU A 128 14.53 -5.03 -3.33
N ALA A 129 14.15 -3.94 -2.64
CA ALA A 129 12.91 -3.23 -2.91
C ALA A 129 12.88 -2.64 -4.34
N GLU A 130 14.01 -2.10 -4.83
CA GLU A 130 14.12 -1.62 -6.20
C GLU A 130 13.92 -2.74 -7.24
N ILE A 131 14.53 -3.91 -7.03
CA ILE A 131 14.37 -5.05 -7.94
C ILE A 131 12.93 -5.53 -7.94
N LEU A 132 12.35 -5.73 -6.76
CA LEU A 132 10.97 -6.19 -6.61
C LEU A 132 10.00 -5.20 -7.25
N GLY A 133 10.16 -3.90 -7.01
CA GLY A 133 9.34 -2.84 -7.61
C GLY A 133 9.51 -2.72 -9.14
N ALA A 134 10.66 -3.11 -9.68
CA ALA A 134 10.90 -3.06 -11.12
C ALA A 134 10.28 -4.23 -11.91
N ILE A 135 10.02 -5.38 -11.27
CA ILE A 135 9.45 -6.58 -11.94
C ILE A 135 8.12 -6.26 -12.66
N PRO A 136 7.09 -5.67 -12.00
CA PRO A 136 5.84 -5.30 -12.66
C PRO A 136 6.04 -4.39 -13.87
N LEU A 137 6.93 -3.39 -13.74
CA LEU A 137 7.26 -2.46 -14.83
C LEU A 137 7.89 -3.18 -16.03
N GLN A 138 8.72 -4.21 -15.79
CA GLN A 138 9.32 -5.00 -16.88
C GLN A 138 8.31 -5.92 -17.56
N ILE A 139 7.36 -6.49 -16.80
CA ILE A 139 6.25 -7.28 -17.35
C ILE A 139 5.45 -6.41 -18.31
N LEU A 140 5.06 -5.21 -17.87
CA LEU A 140 4.33 -4.25 -18.70
C LEU A 140 5.12 -3.87 -19.97
N ALA A 141 6.41 -3.55 -19.83
CA ALA A 141 7.26 -3.19 -20.97
C ALA A 141 7.43 -4.33 -21.98
N SER A 142 7.30 -5.58 -21.52
CA SER A 142 7.53 -6.80 -22.31
C SER A 142 6.26 -7.47 -22.80
N GLU A 143 5.08 -6.95 -22.43
CA GLU A 143 3.77 -7.56 -22.69
C GLU A 143 3.60 -7.94 -24.17
N ARG A 144 3.99 -7.03 -25.07
CA ARG A 144 3.87 -7.21 -26.54
C ARG A 144 4.81 -8.29 -27.12
N LEU A 145 5.78 -8.76 -26.34
CA LEU A 145 6.77 -9.75 -26.77
C LEU A 145 6.35 -11.17 -26.43
N TRP A 146 5.36 -11.33 -25.55
CA TRP A 146 4.91 -12.63 -25.06
C TRP A 146 3.66 -13.11 -25.79
N THR A 147 3.55 -14.42 -25.93
CA THR A 147 2.29 -15.05 -26.29
C THR A 147 1.32 -14.98 -25.12
N LYS A 148 0.02 -15.16 -25.40
CA LYS A 148 -1.01 -15.15 -24.34
C LYS A 148 -0.75 -16.21 -23.26
N GLU A 149 -0.26 -17.38 -23.65
CA GLU A 149 0.06 -18.48 -22.74
C GLU A 149 1.25 -18.14 -21.84
N GLU A 150 2.34 -17.64 -22.42
CA GLU A 150 3.50 -17.16 -21.66
C GLU A 150 3.15 -16.03 -20.68
N MET A 151 2.26 -15.11 -21.09
CA MET A 151 1.79 -14.03 -20.23
C MET A 151 1.00 -14.56 -19.04
N LEU A 152 0.07 -15.49 -19.26
CA LEU A 152 -0.71 -16.13 -18.18
C LEU A 152 0.18 -16.89 -17.20
N ASP A 153 1.15 -17.66 -17.70
CA ASP A 153 2.10 -18.38 -16.84
C ASP A 153 2.93 -17.44 -15.99
N MET A 154 3.41 -16.33 -16.58
CA MET A 154 4.15 -15.32 -15.84
C MET A 154 3.26 -14.70 -14.76
N LEU A 155 2.03 -14.30 -15.10
CA LEU A 155 1.11 -13.67 -14.15
C LEU A 155 0.82 -14.60 -12.98
N ASN A 156 0.64 -15.90 -13.23
CA ASN A 156 0.46 -16.89 -12.16
C ASN A 156 1.69 -16.97 -11.23
N VAL A 157 2.91 -16.94 -11.78
CA VAL A 157 4.14 -16.93 -10.98
C VAL A 157 4.25 -15.63 -10.17
N PHE A 158 4.02 -14.48 -10.80
CA PHE A 158 4.07 -13.18 -10.12
C PHE A 158 3.07 -13.10 -8.98
N GLN A 159 1.83 -13.55 -9.18
CA GLN A 159 0.82 -13.58 -8.12
C GLN A 159 1.21 -14.51 -6.98
N ALA A 160 1.87 -15.64 -7.27
CA ALA A 160 2.35 -16.56 -6.23
C ALA A 160 3.44 -15.96 -5.34
N GLU A 161 4.21 -14.99 -5.84
CA GLU A 161 5.27 -14.31 -5.09
C GLU A 161 4.76 -13.10 -4.27
N SER A 162 3.49 -12.71 -4.43
CA SER A 162 2.94 -11.49 -3.82
C SER A 162 3.03 -11.49 -2.29
N GLU A 163 2.86 -12.66 -1.66
CA GLU A 163 2.96 -12.81 -0.21
C GLU A 163 4.37 -12.51 0.31
N GLU A 164 5.39 -13.01 -0.38
CA GLU A 164 6.78 -12.82 0.04
C GLU A 164 7.25 -11.38 -0.19
N VAL A 165 6.75 -10.73 -1.24
CA VAL A 165 6.98 -9.29 -1.46
C VAL A 165 6.34 -8.45 -0.37
N MET A 166 5.10 -8.75 0.02
CA MET A 166 4.44 -8.03 1.13
C MET A 166 5.19 -8.19 2.44
N LYS A 167 5.66 -9.39 2.78
CA LYS A 167 6.48 -9.63 3.98
C LYS A 167 7.79 -8.83 3.95
N ALA A 168 8.46 -8.79 2.80
CA ALA A 168 9.69 -8.02 2.62
C ALA A 168 9.43 -6.52 2.79
N VAL A 169 8.40 -5.97 2.12
CA VAL A 169 8.00 -4.57 2.23
C VAL A 169 7.63 -4.21 3.67
N GLN A 170 6.77 -5.00 4.32
CA GLN A 170 6.38 -4.78 5.72
C GLN A 170 7.61 -4.71 6.64
N MET A 171 8.52 -5.67 6.50
CA MET A 171 9.75 -5.71 7.31
C MET A 171 10.64 -4.48 7.08
N ILE A 172 10.76 -3.99 5.84
CA ILE A 172 11.51 -2.75 5.55
C ILE A 172 10.80 -1.54 6.16
N LEU A 173 9.49 -1.42 5.93
CA LEU A 173 8.69 -0.29 6.42
C LEU A 173 8.72 -0.16 7.95
N SER A 174 8.63 -1.29 8.67
CA SER A 174 8.62 -1.32 10.13
C SER A 174 10.00 -1.14 10.76
N ASN A 175 11.09 -1.55 10.10
CA ASN A 175 12.41 -1.62 10.74
C ASN A 175 13.46 -0.68 10.14
N MET A 176 13.21 -0.08 8.97
CA MET A 176 14.21 0.70 8.22
C MET A 176 13.63 2.02 7.68
N PRO A 177 13.49 3.05 8.54
CA PRO A 177 12.86 4.32 8.16
C PRO A 177 13.47 5.00 6.93
N GLU A 178 14.80 4.97 6.78
CA GLU A 178 15.47 5.61 5.64
C GLU A 178 15.18 4.91 4.29
N GLU A 179 14.72 3.65 4.33
CA GLU A 179 14.39 2.85 3.15
C GLU A 179 12.89 2.75 2.89
N GLN A 180 12.06 3.42 3.70
CA GLN A 180 10.60 3.42 3.52
C GLN A 180 10.18 3.89 2.13
N SER A 181 10.85 4.90 1.57
CA SER A 181 10.55 5.38 0.21
C SER A 181 10.74 4.28 -0.84
N ASN A 182 11.78 3.46 -0.71
CA ASN A 182 12.04 2.37 -1.65
C ASN A 182 11.02 1.23 -1.47
N ALA A 183 10.65 0.91 -0.23
CA ALA A 183 9.62 -0.07 0.07
C ALA A 183 8.22 0.38 -0.42
N LEU A 184 7.87 1.66 -0.28
CA LEU A 184 6.61 2.21 -0.77
C LEU A 184 6.54 2.20 -2.31
N ARG A 185 7.62 2.59 -3.01
CA ARG A 185 7.69 2.46 -4.48
C ARG A 185 7.61 1.01 -4.95
N CYS A 186 8.22 0.09 -4.19
CA CYS A 186 8.06 -1.34 -4.44
C CYS A 186 6.60 -1.74 -4.34
N LEU A 187 5.90 -1.32 -3.27
CA LEU A 187 4.50 -1.63 -3.09
C LEU A 187 3.62 -1.03 -4.19
N GLU A 188 3.83 0.24 -4.56
CA GLU A 188 3.15 0.94 -5.64
C GLU A 188 3.18 0.14 -6.95
N GLY A 189 4.35 -0.41 -7.30
CA GLY A 189 4.49 -1.25 -8.50
C GLY A 189 3.67 -2.54 -8.46
N TRP A 190 3.26 -3.02 -7.27
CA TRP A 190 2.57 -4.29 -7.11
C TRP A 190 1.06 -4.16 -6.89
N ILE A 191 0.51 -2.94 -6.70
CA ILE A 191 -0.93 -2.72 -6.52
C ILE A 191 -1.71 -3.14 -7.76
N ILE A 192 -2.98 -3.51 -7.57
CA ILE A 192 -3.95 -3.78 -8.64
C ILE A 192 -3.86 -2.73 -9.76
N GLY A 193 -3.87 -3.18 -11.01
CA GLY A 193 -3.75 -2.31 -12.18
C GLY A 193 -2.30 -2.03 -12.61
N CYS A 194 -1.30 -2.66 -11.96
CA CYS A 194 0.11 -2.55 -12.36
C CYS A 194 0.41 -3.02 -13.80
N VAL A 195 -0.46 -3.85 -14.36
CA VAL A 195 -0.48 -4.23 -15.77
C VAL A 195 -1.84 -3.84 -16.37
N PRO A 196 -1.96 -2.72 -17.11
CA PRO A 196 -3.26 -2.18 -17.54
C PRO A 196 -4.13 -3.13 -18.36
N ALA A 197 -3.55 -4.07 -19.12
CA ALA A 197 -4.33 -5.08 -19.85
C ALA A 197 -4.93 -6.17 -18.95
N HIS A 198 -4.57 -6.17 -17.67
CA HIS A 198 -4.96 -7.13 -16.65
C HIS A 198 -5.35 -6.37 -15.37
N GLU A 199 -6.39 -5.54 -15.46
CA GLU A 199 -6.78 -4.58 -14.41
C GLU A 199 -7.06 -5.22 -13.04
N THR A 200 -7.48 -6.49 -12.99
CA THR A 200 -7.73 -7.20 -11.73
C THR A 200 -6.48 -7.81 -11.09
N PHE A 201 -5.32 -7.62 -11.72
CA PHE A 201 -4.07 -8.27 -11.35
C PHE A 201 -3.19 -7.36 -10.50
N GLY A 202 -2.68 -7.90 -9.38
CA GLY A 202 -1.88 -7.18 -8.39
C GLY A 202 -2.41 -7.33 -6.96
N LEU A 203 -1.81 -6.58 -6.06
CA LEU A 203 -2.20 -6.48 -4.65
C LEU A 203 -3.41 -5.55 -4.53
N ASN A 204 -4.53 -6.09 -4.07
CA ASN A 204 -5.68 -5.31 -3.66
C ASN A 204 -5.62 -5.01 -2.16
N ALA A 205 -6.51 -4.14 -1.69
CA ALA A 205 -6.59 -3.80 -0.29
C ALA A 205 -6.81 -4.99 0.64
N ALA A 206 -7.62 -5.99 0.26
CA ALA A 206 -7.80 -7.21 1.05
C ALA A 206 -6.47 -7.97 1.31
N HIS A 207 -5.53 -7.97 0.35
CA HIS A 207 -4.19 -8.51 0.55
C HIS A 207 -3.40 -7.68 1.56
N LEU A 208 -3.47 -6.34 1.45
CA LEU A 208 -2.78 -5.42 2.36
C LEU A 208 -3.32 -5.52 3.80
N PHE A 209 -4.64 -5.69 3.96
CA PHE A 209 -5.32 -5.85 5.25
C PHE A 209 -5.02 -7.17 5.93
N SER A 210 -5.22 -8.28 5.23
CA SER A 210 -5.04 -9.64 5.80
C SER A 210 -3.63 -9.91 6.34
N ARG A 211 -2.65 -9.07 6.00
CA ARG A 211 -1.24 -9.22 6.40
C ARG A 211 -0.73 -8.09 7.30
N GLY A 212 -1.60 -7.18 7.75
CA GLY A 212 -1.24 -6.08 8.65
C GLY A 212 -0.31 -5.04 8.01
N LEU A 213 -0.26 -4.99 6.66
CA LEU A 213 0.53 -3.99 5.94
C LEU A 213 -0.23 -2.65 5.92
N MET A 214 -1.56 -2.69 5.87
CA MET A 214 -2.38 -1.48 5.99
C MET A 214 -2.13 -0.75 7.30
N ASP A 215 -1.99 -1.47 8.42
CA ASP A 215 -1.67 -0.84 9.70
C ASP A 215 -0.30 -0.15 9.69
N VAL A 216 0.69 -0.76 9.03
CA VAL A 216 2.02 -0.14 8.87
C VAL A 216 1.94 1.08 7.96
N LEU A 217 1.16 1.03 6.88
CA LEU A 217 0.96 2.15 5.98
C LEU A 217 0.17 3.28 6.64
N PHE A 218 -0.86 2.96 7.42
CA PHE A 218 -1.57 3.93 8.25
C PHE A 218 -0.66 4.51 9.29
N ASN A 219 0.11 3.70 10.01
CA ASN A 219 1.09 4.24 10.95
C ASN A 219 2.10 5.13 10.22
N ILE A 220 2.58 4.82 9.02
CA ILE A 220 3.47 5.74 8.29
C ILE A 220 2.75 7.02 7.84
N ALA A 221 1.50 6.90 7.38
CA ALA A 221 0.70 8.01 6.88
C ALA A 221 0.10 8.87 8.00
N VAL A 222 -0.05 8.33 9.21
CA VAL A 222 -0.77 8.91 10.36
C VAL A 222 0.16 9.12 11.56
N SER A 223 1.37 8.56 11.56
CA SER A 223 2.32 8.71 12.68
C SER A 223 2.66 10.17 12.92
N ASP A 224 2.33 10.60 14.13
CA ASP A 224 2.82 11.77 14.84
C ASP A 224 2.60 13.16 14.23
N SER A 225 1.83 13.32 13.15
CA SER A 225 1.38 14.65 12.74
C SER A 225 -0.13 14.77 12.71
N GLU A 226 -0.64 15.63 13.59
CA GLU A 226 -1.98 16.22 13.45
C GLU A 226 -2.22 16.66 12.00
N GLU A 227 -1.20 17.19 11.33
CA GLU A 227 -1.22 17.62 9.93
C GLU A 227 -1.65 16.53 8.95
N GLN A 228 -1.22 15.27 9.13
CA GLN A 228 -1.59 14.18 8.23
C GLN A 228 -3.02 13.67 8.44
N SER A 229 -3.47 13.55 9.69
CA SER A 229 -4.89 13.24 9.97
C SER A 229 -5.81 14.36 9.47
N GLN A 230 -5.37 15.61 9.59
CA GLN A 230 -6.06 16.77 9.01
C GLN A 230 -6.04 16.76 7.48
N LEU A 231 -4.94 16.31 6.85
CA LEU A 231 -4.84 16.19 5.39
C LEU A 231 -5.77 15.10 4.86
N LEU A 232 -5.79 13.92 5.50
CA LEU A 232 -6.72 12.85 5.15
C LEU A 232 -8.17 13.33 5.31
N LEU A 233 -8.49 13.99 6.43
CA LEU A 233 -9.79 14.62 6.63
C LEU A 233 -10.11 15.68 5.56
N ALA A 234 -9.13 16.46 5.12
CA ALA A 234 -9.32 17.44 4.05
C ALA A 234 -9.62 16.77 2.70
N CYS A 235 -8.99 15.62 2.41
CA CYS A 235 -9.32 14.80 1.25
C CYS A 235 -10.74 14.21 1.38
N SER A 236 -11.11 13.70 2.55
CA SER A 236 -12.45 13.14 2.81
C SER A 236 -13.57 14.18 2.84
N ALA A 237 -13.24 15.47 2.96
CA ALA A 237 -14.17 16.58 2.88
C ALA A 237 -14.11 17.31 1.52
N HIS A 238 -13.31 16.80 0.57
CA HIS A 238 -13.13 17.43 -0.73
C HIS A 238 -14.39 17.25 -1.58
N LYS A 239 -14.75 18.23 -2.41
CA LYS A 239 -16.01 18.19 -3.19
C LYS A 239 -16.03 17.14 -4.30
N ASP A 240 -14.85 16.72 -4.74
CA ASP A 240 -14.67 15.77 -5.82
C ASP A 240 -14.76 14.33 -5.28
N ILE A 241 -15.69 13.54 -5.82
CA ILE A 241 -15.91 12.15 -5.42
C ILE A 241 -14.66 11.31 -5.64
N ASP A 242 -13.90 11.59 -6.71
CA ASP A 242 -12.67 10.86 -7.04
C ASP A 242 -11.56 11.09 -5.99
N VAL A 243 -11.69 12.13 -5.16
CA VAL A 243 -10.78 12.41 -4.04
C VAL A 243 -11.30 11.82 -2.73
N VAL A 244 -12.62 11.81 -2.51
CA VAL A 244 -13.24 11.31 -1.27
C VAL A 244 -13.25 9.79 -1.25
N GLN A 245 -13.68 9.15 -2.34
CA GLN A 245 -13.93 7.71 -2.41
C GLN A 245 -12.71 6.87 -1.97
N PRO A 246 -11.47 7.16 -2.41
CA PRO A 246 -10.29 6.39 -1.98
C PRO A 246 -10.00 6.50 -0.48
N THR A 247 -10.49 7.55 0.19
CA THR A 247 -10.29 7.71 1.64
C THR A 247 -11.21 6.83 2.47
N LEU A 248 -12.33 6.34 1.91
CA LEU A 248 -13.32 5.58 2.66
C LEU A 248 -12.77 4.26 3.17
N GLU A 249 -11.98 3.56 2.35
CA GLU A 249 -11.32 2.34 2.78
C GLU A 249 -10.32 2.60 3.91
N ILE A 250 -9.64 3.74 3.89
CA ILE A 250 -8.77 4.14 5.00
C ILE A 250 -9.55 4.25 6.30
N TRP A 251 -10.68 4.93 6.25
CA TRP A 251 -11.55 5.13 7.41
C TRP A 251 -12.28 3.87 7.86
N PHE A 252 -12.64 2.98 6.93
CA PHE A 252 -13.30 1.71 7.22
C PHE A 252 -12.46 0.86 8.18
N PHE A 253 -11.15 0.87 8.00
CA PHE A 253 -10.21 0.08 8.78
C PHE A 253 -9.49 0.87 9.88
N PHE A 254 -9.74 2.18 9.99
CA PHE A 254 -9.02 3.09 10.89
C PHE A 254 -9.09 2.69 12.37
N LEU A 255 -10.19 2.05 12.79
CA LEU A 255 -10.41 1.60 14.16
C LEU A 255 -10.27 0.07 14.33
N GLU A 256 -9.74 -0.65 13.34
CA GLU A 256 -9.55 -2.10 13.46
C GLU A 256 -8.37 -2.50 14.35
N GLU A 257 -8.61 -3.50 15.20
CA GLU A 257 -7.58 -4.09 16.07
C GLU A 257 -6.92 -5.29 15.36
N SER A 258 -5.96 -5.05 14.47
CA SER A 258 -5.21 -6.14 13.83
C SER A 258 -4.12 -6.70 14.77
N SER A 259 -4.40 -7.84 15.40
CA SER A 259 -3.45 -8.86 15.92
C SER A 259 -2.17 -8.45 16.67
N SER A 260 -2.14 -8.71 17.99
CA SER A 260 -0.96 -9.03 18.86
C SER A 260 0.26 -8.09 18.94
N GLN A 261 0.36 -7.05 18.12
CA GLN A 261 1.30 -5.93 18.29
C GLN A 261 0.56 -4.60 18.50
N ASN A 262 -0.77 -4.64 18.50
CA ASN A 262 -1.68 -3.49 18.44
C ASN A 262 -2.19 -2.98 19.80
N GLU A 263 -1.69 -3.48 20.93
CA GLU A 263 -1.84 -2.75 22.21
C GLU A 263 -1.29 -1.30 22.09
N ILE A 264 -0.37 -1.10 21.15
CA ILE A 264 0.33 0.15 20.93
C ILE A 264 -0.58 1.25 20.32
N SER A 265 -1.60 0.93 19.52
CA SER A 265 -2.26 1.96 18.68
C SER A 265 -3.46 2.67 19.33
N LEU A 266 -3.92 2.24 20.51
CA LEU A 266 -4.94 2.96 21.29
C LEU A 266 -4.49 3.19 22.74
N GLU A 267 -3.54 2.40 23.26
CA GLU A 267 -2.96 2.63 24.58
C GLU A 267 -1.76 3.61 24.57
N LEU A 268 -1.06 3.84 23.44
CA LEU A 268 -0.09 4.95 23.37
C LEU A 268 -0.74 6.32 23.27
N PHE A 269 -1.96 6.38 22.76
CA PHE A 269 -2.74 7.60 22.75
C PHE A 269 -3.41 7.74 24.12
N GLY A 270 -2.69 8.29 25.11
CA GLY A 270 -3.29 8.63 26.41
C GLY A 270 -4.56 9.50 26.27
N ASP A 271 -5.25 9.78 27.38
CA ASP A 271 -6.58 10.44 27.40
C ASP A 271 -6.70 11.68 26.49
N ALA A 272 -5.64 12.51 26.38
CA ALA A 272 -5.62 13.71 25.54
C ALA A 272 -5.71 13.44 24.02
N SER A 273 -5.18 12.31 23.56
CA SER A 273 -5.18 11.92 22.15
C SER A 273 -6.46 11.17 21.74
N GLN A 274 -7.16 10.54 22.69
CA GLN A 274 -8.47 9.94 22.42
C GLN A 274 -9.52 11.03 22.10
N GLU A 275 -9.51 12.15 22.83
CA GLU A 275 -10.37 13.31 22.53
C GLU A 275 -10.08 13.90 21.15
N GLN A 276 -8.80 13.96 20.76
CA GLN A 276 -8.38 14.45 19.45
C GLN A 276 -8.86 13.55 18.31
N ILE A 277 -8.73 12.22 18.47
CA ILE A 277 -9.22 11.24 17.50
C ILE A 277 -10.75 11.35 17.36
N VAL A 278 -11.49 11.40 18.47
CA VAL A 278 -12.96 11.58 18.44
C VAL A 278 -13.33 12.90 17.75
N THR A 279 -12.55 13.96 17.92
CA THR A 279 -12.77 15.24 17.24
C THR A 279 -12.58 15.13 15.72
N VAL A 280 -11.52 14.45 15.27
CA VAL A 280 -11.26 14.19 13.84
C VAL A 280 -12.37 13.33 13.25
N LEU A 281 -12.72 12.22 13.91
CA LEU A 281 -13.78 11.32 13.45
C LEU A 281 -15.15 12.02 13.42
N SER A 282 -15.46 12.88 14.41
CA SER A 282 -16.71 13.64 14.39
C SER A 282 -16.78 14.60 13.21
N ARG A 283 -15.67 15.25 12.84
CA ARG A 283 -15.59 16.11 11.64
C ARG A 283 -15.68 15.29 10.35
N LEU A 284 -15.08 14.11 10.33
CA LEU A 284 -15.20 13.16 9.23
C LEU A 284 -16.67 12.78 9.02
N VAL A 285 -17.36 12.31 10.06
CA VAL A 285 -18.78 11.91 10.00
C VAL A 285 -19.64 13.03 9.42
N ASN A 286 -19.46 14.28 9.88
CA ASN A 286 -20.20 15.42 9.34
C ASN A 286 -19.92 15.63 7.84
N SER A 287 -18.66 15.46 7.40
CA SER A 287 -18.28 15.63 6.00
C SER A 287 -18.85 14.51 5.13
N LEU A 288 -18.76 13.25 5.59
CA LEU A 288 -19.32 12.10 4.91
C LEU A 288 -20.85 12.17 4.78
N VAL A 289 -21.53 12.65 5.83
CA VAL A 289 -22.98 12.91 5.78
C VAL A 289 -23.31 13.96 4.71
N ASP A 290 -22.51 15.02 4.57
CA ASP A 290 -22.71 16.04 3.54
C ASP A 290 -22.48 15.48 2.13
N HIS A 291 -21.51 14.58 1.93
CA HIS A 291 -21.29 13.86 0.67
C HIS A 291 -22.43 12.94 0.26
N CYS A 292 -23.28 12.53 1.21
CA CYS A 292 -24.47 11.73 0.91
C CYS A 292 -25.65 12.55 0.35
N LYS A 293 -25.54 13.88 0.31
CA LYS A 293 -26.61 14.75 -0.20
C LYS A 293 -26.67 14.70 -1.71
N TYR A 294 -27.87 14.53 -2.24
CA TYR A 294 -28.09 14.82 -3.65
C TYR A 294 -28.03 16.33 -3.94
N PRO A 295 -27.64 16.72 -5.17
CA PRO A 295 -27.75 18.09 -5.63
C PRO A 295 -29.18 18.59 -5.53
N GLN A 296 -29.35 19.86 -5.15
CA GLN A 296 -30.68 20.48 -5.02
C GLN A 296 -31.48 20.39 -6.33
N SER A 297 -30.79 20.50 -7.48
CA SER A 297 -31.39 20.34 -8.81
C SER A 297 -32.10 19.01 -8.98
N PHE A 298 -31.57 17.92 -8.41
CA PHE A 298 -32.20 16.60 -8.43
C PHE A 298 -33.35 16.51 -7.41
N VAL A 299 -33.14 16.99 -6.19
CA VAL A 299 -34.17 16.99 -5.13
C VAL A 299 -35.43 17.72 -5.57
N ASP A 300 -35.28 18.85 -6.26
CA ASP A 300 -36.39 19.66 -6.77
C ASP A 300 -37.22 18.93 -7.83
N THR A 301 -36.66 17.92 -8.51
CA THR A 301 -37.39 17.12 -9.50
C THR A 301 -38.40 16.16 -8.85
N GLN A 302 -38.22 15.83 -7.56
CA GLN A 302 -38.97 14.80 -6.83
C GLN A 302 -38.95 13.42 -7.49
N GLN A 303 -37.92 13.14 -8.30
CA GLN A 303 -37.70 11.83 -8.89
C GLN A 303 -36.91 10.93 -7.94
N VAL A 304 -37.15 9.62 -8.04
CA VAL A 304 -36.50 8.61 -7.20
C VAL A 304 -35.22 8.07 -7.84
N SER A 305 -35.08 8.22 -9.17
CA SER A 305 -33.95 7.73 -9.94
C SER A 305 -33.57 8.76 -11.01
N SER A 306 -32.30 8.77 -11.41
CA SER A 306 -31.79 9.55 -12.53
C SER A 306 -30.77 8.72 -13.30
N ASP A 307 -30.75 8.85 -14.63
CA ASP A 307 -29.68 8.33 -15.50
C ASP A 307 -28.49 9.32 -15.59
N ASP A 308 -28.51 10.39 -14.77
CA ASP A 308 -27.42 11.34 -14.66
C ASP A 308 -26.22 10.68 -13.97
N PRO A 309 -25.04 10.63 -14.62
CA PRO A 309 -23.87 9.97 -14.06
C PRO A 309 -23.42 10.56 -12.72
N GLU A 310 -23.68 11.85 -12.46
CA GLU A 310 -23.38 12.47 -11.16
C GLU A 310 -24.25 11.88 -10.04
N ILE A 311 -25.53 11.62 -10.34
CA ILE A 311 -26.46 11.02 -9.39
C ILE A 311 -26.12 9.53 -9.17
N GLU A 312 -25.75 8.79 -10.22
CA GLU A 312 -25.29 7.41 -10.09
C GLU A 312 -24.00 7.29 -9.25
N ALA A 313 -23.06 8.23 -9.43
CA ALA A 313 -21.84 8.29 -8.64
C ALA A 313 -22.16 8.52 -7.15
N ILE A 314 -23.10 9.43 -6.84
CA ILE A 314 -23.55 9.67 -5.46
C ILE A 314 -24.25 8.44 -4.89
N VAL A 315 -25.09 7.73 -5.65
CA VAL A 315 -25.74 6.48 -5.20
C VAL A 315 -24.70 5.45 -4.76
N THR A 316 -23.63 5.31 -5.55
CA THR A 316 -22.53 4.37 -5.25
C THR A 316 -21.76 4.82 -4.02
N LEU A 317 -21.33 6.09 -3.99
CA LEU A 317 -20.58 6.66 -2.88
C LEU A 317 -21.35 6.57 -1.56
N ARG A 318 -22.67 6.83 -1.57
CA ARG A 318 -23.52 6.73 -0.38
C ARG A 318 -23.45 5.35 0.27
N ARG A 319 -23.43 4.27 -0.52
CA ARG A 319 -23.31 2.91 0.01
C ARG A 319 -21.95 2.69 0.67
N GLU A 320 -20.87 3.10 0.03
CA GLU A 320 -19.52 2.97 0.58
C GLU A 320 -19.32 3.80 1.85
N ILE A 321 -19.92 5.00 1.90
CA ILE A 321 -19.97 5.82 3.12
C ILE A 321 -20.76 5.10 4.22
N ALA A 322 -21.90 4.50 3.90
CA ALA A 322 -22.69 3.77 4.88
C ALA A 322 -21.90 2.61 5.49
N ASP A 323 -21.21 1.81 4.68
CA ASP A 323 -20.35 0.70 5.12
C ASP A 323 -19.20 1.22 6.02
N THR A 324 -18.60 2.34 5.64
CA THR A 324 -17.54 3.01 6.41
C THR A 324 -18.04 3.49 7.77
N LEU A 325 -19.19 4.15 7.81
CA LEU A 325 -19.80 4.64 9.06
C LEU A 325 -20.24 3.47 9.95
N LEU A 326 -20.74 2.39 9.37
CA LEU A 326 -21.10 1.18 10.11
C LEU A 326 -19.87 0.60 10.83
N SER A 327 -18.75 0.44 10.11
CA SER A 327 -17.48 -0.03 10.69
C SER A 327 -16.99 0.91 11.80
N LEU A 328 -16.94 2.22 11.53
CA LEU A 328 -16.49 3.21 12.51
C LEU A 328 -17.37 3.24 13.77
N PHE A 329 -18.69 3.23 13.62
CA PHE A 329 -19.62 3.33 14.75
C PHE A 329 -19.58 2.07 15.60
N SER A 330 -19.47 0.89 14.98
CA SER A 330 -19.33 -0.39 15.71
C SER A 330 -18.09 -0.42 16.61
N LYS A 331 -17.04 0.33 16.25
CA LYS A 331 -15.74 0.39 16.95
C LYS A 331 -15.51 1.75 17.64
N TRP A 332 -16.55 2.58 17.74
CA TRP A 332 -16.39 3.98 18.16
C TRP A 332 -15.77 4.07 19.55
N PRO A 333 -14.78 4.97 19.77
CA PRO A 333 -14.15 5.12 21.08
C PRO A 333 -15.19 5.52 22.14
N GLY A 334 -15.32 4.71 23.19
CA GLY A 334 -16.14 5.03 24.35
C GLY A 334 -15.55 6.20 25.15
N GLY A 335 -16.39 6.93 25.90
CA GLY A 335 -15.89 7.92 26.85
C GLY A 335 -14.99 7.29 27.94
N PRO A 336 -14.27 8.10 28.75
CA PRO A 336 -13.36 7.57 29.78
C PRO A 336 -14.04 6.53 30.69
N GLY A 337 -13.51 5.30 30.71
CA GLY A 337 -14.04 4.19 31.49
C GLY A 337 -15.28 3.48 30.91
N LYS A 338 -15.71 3.81 29.68
CA LYS A 338 -16.77 3.09 28.96
C LYS A 338 -16.17 2.10 27.94
N PRO A 339 -16.84 0.97 27.70
CA PRO A 339 -16.42 0.02 26.65
C PRO A 339 -16.45 0.69 25.26
N LYS A 340 -15.59 0.19 24.35
CA LYS A 340 -15.61 0.54 22.91
C LYS A 340 -16.95 0.14 22.28
N GLY A 341 -17.35 0.82 21.22
CA GLY A 341 -18.61 0.58 20.52
C GLY A 341 -19.77 1.46 21.03
N ASP A 342 -19.51 2.72 21.38
CA ASP A 342 -20.56 3.70 21.69
C ASP A 342 -21.27 4.21 20.42
N TYR A 343 -21.79 3.28 19.62
CA TYR A 343 -22.58 3.61 18.42
C TYR A 343 -23.86 4.36 18.80
N VAL A 344 -24.38 4.17 20.01
CA VAL A 344 -25.57 4.85 20.51
C VAL A 344 -25.36 6.36 20.50
N SER A 345 -24.23 6.86 21.02
CA SER A 345 -23.91 8.29 20.97
C SER A 345 -23.82 8.82 19.54
N CYS A 346 -23.28 8.04 18.61
CA CYS A 346 -23.16 8.42 17.20
C CYS A 346 -24.53 8.51 16.51
N VAL A 347 -25.37 7.48 16.68
CA VAL A 347 -26.74 7.43 16.13
C VAL A 347 -27.61 8.52 16.74
N MET A 348 -27.47 8.80 18.04
CA MET A 348 -28.15 9.92 18.69
C MET A 348 -27.72 11.27 18.12
N GLY A 349 -26.42 11.45 17.84
CA GLY A 349 -25.91 12.65 17.16
C GLY A 349 -26.54 12.84 15.78
N MET A 350 -26.59 11.79 14.96
CA MET A 350 -27.25 11.84 13.64
C MET A 350 -28.77 12.08 13.74
N SER A 351 -29.43 11.50 14.74
CA SER A 351 -30.85 11.74 15.01
C SER A 351 -31.12 13.18 15.43
N GLN A 352 -30.19 13.80 16.16
CA GLN A 352 -30.24 15.21 16.50
C GLN A 352 -30.04 16.08 15.25
N MET A 353 -29.05 15.78 14.39
CA MET A 353 -28.86 16.45 13.11
C MET A 353 -30.11 16.39 12.23
N LEU A 354 -30.80 15.25 12.21
CA LEU A 354 -32.05 15.06 11.48
C LEU A 354 -33.16 15.95 12.04
N SER A 355 -33.26 16.03 13.38
CA SER A 355 -34.26 16.84 14.07
C SER A 355 -34.05 18.35 13.85
N ASP A 356 -32.80 18.78 13.73
CA ASP A 356 -32.44 20.19 13.56
C ASP A 356 -32.45 20.65 12.09
N SER A 357 -32.35 19.72 11.14
CA SER A 357 -32.25 20.03 9.71
C SER A 357 -33.59 20.47 9.10
N LYS A 358 -33.50 21.45 8.20
CA LYS A 358 -34.60 21.88 7.32
C LYS A 358 -34.30 21.65 5.83
N ASP A 359 -33.09 21.20 5.53
CA ASP A 359 -32.65 20.90 4.17
C ASP A 359 -33.11 19.49 3.79
N VAL A 360 -33.96 19.39 2.75
CA VAL A 360 -34.52 18.12 2.28
C VAL A 360 -33.42 17.16 1.82
N ALA A 361 -32.36 17.66 1.18
CA ALA A 361 -31.25 16.84 0.74
C ALA A 361 -30.49 16.23 1.93
N MET A 362 -30.31 17.01 3.00
CA MET A 362 -29.69 16.54 4.24
C MET A 362 -30.59 15.54 4.98
N ILE A 363 -31.90 15.79 5.01
CA ILE A 363 -32.88 14.88 5.61
C ILE A 363 -32.86 13.52 4.88
N ASP A 364 -32.83 13.52 3.55
CA ASP A 364 -32.70 12.30 2.74
C ASP A 364 -31.39 11.56 3.02
N ALA A 365 -30.26 12.29 3.03
CA ALA A 365 -28.95 11.74 3.35
C ALA A 365 -28.94 11.03 4.71
N LEU A 366 -29.46 11.69 5.75
CA LEU A 366 -29.55 11.16 7.10
C LEU A 366 -30.49 9.96 7.20
N PHE A 367 -31.65 9.98 6.54
CA PHE A 367 -32.56 8.83 6.56
C PHE A 367 -31.95 7.59 5.90
N PHE A 368 -31.29 7.77 4.77
CA PHE A 368 -30.57 6.68 4.11
C PHE A 368 -29.50 6.09 5.02
N LEU A 369 -28.62 6.93 5.59
CA LEU A 369 -27.55 6.45 6.47
C LEU A 369 -28.11 5.77 7.72
N LEU A 370 -29.10 6.38 8.38
CA LEU A 370 -29.74 5.77 9.55
C LEU A 370 -30.41 4.43 9.21
N SER A 371 -30.97 4.27 8.01
CA SER A 371 -31.56 2.99 7.58
C SER A 371 -30.53 1.86 7.46
N TYR A 372 -29.30 2.20 7.04
CA TYR A 372 -28.17 1.26 7.00
C TYR A 372 -27.63 0.96 8.40
N LEU A 373 -27.54 1.99 9.27
CA LEU A 373 -27.02 1.85 10.63
C LEU A 373 -27.96 1.07 11.57
N VAL A 374 -29.18 0.71 11.14
CA VAL A 374 -30.06 -0.23 11.87
C VAL A 374 -29.35 -1.56 12.15
N GLU A 375 -28.44 -1.99 11.27
CA GLU A 375 -27.64 -3.20 11.43
C GLU A 375 -26.81 -3.23 12.73
N LEU A 376 -26.45 -2.06 13.30
CA LEU A 376 -25.74 -1.98 14.58
C LEU A 376 -26.58 -2.47 15.77
N PHE A 377 -27.91 -2.41 15.65
CA PHE A 377 -28.83 -2.79 16.73
C PHE A 377 -29.16 -4.30 16.73
N ASP A 378 -29.03 -4.99 15.59
CA ASP A 378 -29.28 -6.43 15.49
C ASP A 378 -28.18 -7.27 16.18
N VAL A 379 -26.97 -6.72 16.34
CA VAL A 379 -25.81 -7.43 16.94
C VAL A 379 -25.95 -7.62 18.46
N VAL A 380 -26.78 -6.82 19.14
CA VAL A 380 -26.92 -6.89 20.62
C VAL A 380 -27.96 -7.93 21.06
N SER A 381 -28.85 -8.40 20.17
CA SER A 381 -29.96 -9.26 20.60
C SER A 381 -29.63 -10.75 20.72
N SER A 382 -28.44 -11.22 20.31
CA SER A 382 -28.10 -12.65 20.33
C SER A 382 -27.23 -13.10 21.50
N ASP A 383 -26.48 -12.21 22.17
CA ASP A 383 -25.48 -12.60 23.18
C ASP A 383 -25.64 -11.90 24.55
N SER A 384 -26.73 -11.18 24.81
CA SER A 384 -27.03 -10.76 26.18
C SER A 384 -27.58 -11.94 26.99
N GLU A 385 -26.69 -12.79 27.49
CA GLU A 385 -26.95 -13.51 28.75
C GLU A 385 -27.28 -12.44 29.80
N SER A 386 -28.51 -12.54 30.33
CA SER A 386 -29.05 -11.65 31.34
C SER A 386 -28.14 -11.60 32.58
N GLU A 387 -27.45 -10.49 32.79
CA GLU A 387 -27.03 -10.06 34.13
C GLU A 387 -28.25 -9.53 34.90
N GLU A 388 -29.18 -10.42 35.22
CA GLU A 388 -30.11 -10.20 36.32
C GLU A 388 -29.92 -11.32 37.36
N ASP A 389 -29.85 -10.91 38.62
CA ASP A 389 -29.76 -11.71 39.86
C ASP A 389 -28.38 -12.23 40.30
N GLN A 390 -27.53 -11.30 40.77
CA GLN A 390 -26.70 -11.57 41.95
C GLN A 390 -27.00 -10.58 43.06
N ILE A 391 -28.11 -10.82 43.77
CA ILE A 391 -28.34 -10.27 45.11
C ILE A 391 -27.35 -10.98 46.06
N PRO A 392 -26.49 -10.26 46.81
CA PRO A 392 -25.63 -10.88 47.81
C PRO A 392 -26.49 -11.35 48.99
N LEU A 393 -26.81 -12.64 49.03
CA LEU A 393 -27.47 -13.28 50.16
C LEU A 393 -26.43 -13.58 51.25
N ASP A 394 -26.14 -12.58 52.07
CA ASP A 394 -25.50 -12.76 53.37
C ASP A 394 -26.31 -12.01 54.43
N VAL A 395 -27.43 -12.62 54.84
CA VAL A 395 -28.16 -12.23 56.04
C VAL A 395 -28.38 -13.49 56.89
N PRO A 396 -27.83 -13.57 58.11
CA PRO A 396 -27.96 -14.76 58.95
C PRO A 396 -29.42 -14.99 59.40
N ALA A 397 -29.85 -16.24 59.32
CA ALA A 397 -31.22 -16.73 59.51
C ALA A 397 -31.76 -16.71 60.96
N SER A 398 -31.61 -15.60 61.68
CA SER A 398 -32.12 -15.45 63.05
C SER A 398 -33.04 -14.26 63.31
N VAL A 399 -33.40 -13.48 62.29
CA VAL A 399 -34.37 -12.38 62.45
C VAL A 399 -35.32 -12.36 61.26
N ILE A 400 -36.39 -13.15 61.32
CA ILE A 400 -37.76 -12.90 60.84
C ILE A 400 -38.58 -14.11 61.34
N SER A 401 -38.76 -14.19 62.66
CA SER A 401 -39.90 -14.89 63.25
C SER A 401 -40.87 -13.80 63.70
N GLY A 402 -41.91 -13.57 62.91
CA GLY A 402 -42.99 -12.66 63.27
C GLY A 402 -43.39 -11.76 62.11
N ILE A 403 -44.33 -12.22 61.30
CA ILE A 403 -45.70 -11.67 61.20
C ILE A 403 -46.37 -12.40 60.03
N THR A 404 -47.15 -13.42 60.38
CA THR A 404 -48.31 -13.88 59.59
C THR A 404 -49.57 -13.39 60.30
N ARG A 405 -50.26 -12.43 59.68
CA ARG A 405 -51.71 -12.16 59.66
C ARG A 405 -52.02 -10.68 59.63
#